data_AF-A0A355FMA1-F1
#
_entry.id   AF-A0A355FMA1-F1
#
_cell.length_a   1.000
_cell.length_b   1.000
_cell.length_c   1.000
_cell.angle_alpha   90.00
_cell.angle_beta   90.00
_cell.angle_gamma   90.00
#
_symmetry.space_group_name_H-M   'P 1'
#
loop_
_entity.id
_entity.type
_entity.pdbx_description
1 polymer ?
#
loop_
_entity_poly.entity_id
_entity_poly.type
_entity_poly.pdbx_seq_one_letter_code
_entity_poly.pdbx_strand_id
1 'polypeptide(L)' 'MKILVQKFGGTSVATAELREKAVARIMEATRYGYAPVVVVSAMGRGGDPYATDTLL' A
#
# COMPACT_ATOMS: atom_id res chain seq x y z
N MET A 1 12.72 -13.85 14.05
CA MET A 1 12.42 -12.89 12.96
C MET A 1 11.15 -12.15 13.33
N LYS A 2 11.15 -10.80 13.42
CA LYS A 2 9.96 -10.02 13.81
C LYS A 2 9.18 -9.64 12.56
N ILE A 3 8.05 -10.30 12.30
CA ILE A 3 7.22 -10.00 11.12
C ILE A 3 6.23 -8.88 11.48
N LEU A 4 6.09 -7.89 10.59
CA LEU A 4 5.08 -6.85 10.70
C LEU A 4 4.24 -6.81 9.41
N VAL A 5 2.95 -7.07 9.51
CA VAL A 5 2.05 -6.96 8.34
C VAL A 5 1.53 -5.53 8.25
N GLN A 6 1.75 -4.88 7.11
CA GLN A 6 1.27 -3.52 6.83
C GLN A 6 0.33 -3.56 5.63
N LYS A 7 -0.90 -3.09 5.82
CA LYS A 7 -1.89 -2.99 4.74
C LYS A 7 -2.10 -1.54 4.34
N PHE A 8 -2.01 -1.27 3.04
CA PHE A 8 -2.33 0.03 2.45
C PHE A 8 -3.57 -0.09 1.57
N GLY A 9 -4.57 0.76 1.79
CA GLY A 9 -5.76 0.83 0.95
C GLY A 9 -5.47 1.47 -0.40
N GLY A 10 -6.39 1.34 -1.36
CA GLY A 10 -6.25 1.93 -2.70
C GLY A 10 -6.03 3.46 -2.64
N THR A 11 -6.70 4.15 -1.71
CA THR A 11 -6.50 5.58 -1.47
C THR A 11 -5.09 5.90 -0.98
N SER A 12 -4.43 5.00 -0.25
CA SER A 12 -3.06 5.19 0.25
C SER A 12 -1.99 4.99 -0.84
N VAL A 13 -2.36 4.47 -2.01
CA VAL A 13 -1.43 4.19 -3.12
C VAL A 13 -1.86 4.83 -4.44
N ALA A 14 -2.90 5.66 -4.42
CA ALA A 14 -3.55 6.23 -5.61
C ALA A 14 -2.62 7.13 -6.45
N THR A 15 -1.71 7.86 -5.81
CA THR A 15 -0.77 8.76 -6.49
C THR A 15 0.67 8.37 -6.19
N ALA A 16 1.61 8.86 -7.01
CA ALA A 16 3.04 8.64 -6.78
C ALA A 16 3.48 9.16 -5.41
N GLU A 17 3.07 10.36 -5.03
CA GLU A 17 3.38 10.97 -3.73
C GLU A 17 2.85 10.13 -2.55
N LEU A 18 1.65 9.57 -2.67
CA LEU A 18 1.09 8.71 -1.63
C LEU A 18 1.84 7.37 -1.52
N ARG A 19 2.32 6.83 -2.65
CA ARG A 19 3.19 5.65 -2.66
C ARG A 19 4.52 5.92 -1.98
N GLU A 20 5.12 7.09 -2.17
CA GLU A 20 6.35 7.48 -1.45
C GLU A 20 6.14 7.51 0.06
N LYS A 21 4.99 8.03 0.53
CA LYS A 21 4.62 8.02 1.95
C LYS A 21 4.45 6.60 2.50
N ALA A 22 3.83 5.69 1.72
CA ALA A 22 3.72 4.27 2.10
C ALA A 22 5.09 3.59 2.20
N VAL A 23 5.97 3.82 1.22
CA VAL A 23 7.36 3.33 1.22
C VAL A 23 8.12 3.84 2.45
N ALA A 24 7.97 5.12 2.81
CA ALA A 24 8.64 5.67 3.98
C ALA A 24 8.27 4.94 5.29
N ARG A 25 6.99 4.55 5.44
CA ARG A 25 6.51 3.74 6.59
C ARG A 25 7.05 2.30 6.56
N ILE A 26 7.14 1.69 5.39
CA ILE A 26 7.73 0.36 5.23
C ILE A 26 9.22 0.38 5.59
N MET A 27 9.95 1.39 5.11
CA MET A 27 11.37 1.58 5.42
C MET A 27 11.60 1.85 6.90
N GLU A 28 10.70 2.59 7.55
CA GLU A 28 10.74 2.78 8.99
C GLU A 28 10.63 1.46 9.76
N ALA A 29 9.69 0.58 9.38
CA ALA A 29 9.59 -0.75 9.97
C ALA A 29 10.88 -1.58 9.78
N THR A 30 11.51 -1.51 8.60
CA THR A 30 12.81 -2.19 8.40
C THR A 30 13.90 -1.64 9.31
N ARG A 31 13.96 -0.32 9.52
CA ARG A 31 14.93 0.32 10.42
C ARG A 31 14.73 -0.08 11.88
N TYR A 32 13.49 -0.37 12.28
CA TYR A 32 13.17 -0.91 13.60
C TYR A 32 13.42 -2.43 13.75
N GLY A 33 14.01 -3.07 12.72
CA GLY A 33 14.38 -4.49 12.76
C GLY A 33 13.22 -5.45 12.48
N TYR A 34 12.13 -4.96 11.88
CA TYR A 34 11.06 -5.82 11.38
C TYR A 34 11.36 -6.33 9.97
N ALA A 35 10.80 -7.50 9.64
CA ALA A 35 10.66 -8.02 8.29
C ALA A 35 9.20 -7.75 7.84
N PRO A 36 8.93 -6.62 7.16
CA PRO A 36 7.58 -6.25 6.81
C PRO A 36 7.01 -7.12 5.68
N VAL A 37 5.75 -7.52 5.83
CA VAL A 37 4.92 -8.09 4.74
C VAL A 37 3.90 -7.02 4.36
N VAL A 38 3.88 -6.63 3.10
CA VAL A 38 3.08 -5.50 2.63
C VAL A 38 1.94 -6.00 1.75
N VAL A 39 0.71 -5.62 2.12
CA VAL A 39 -0.50 -5.91 1.34
C VAL A 39 -1.06 -4.61 0.81
N VAL A 40 -1.35 -4.55 -0.48
CA VAL A 40 -1.96 -3.37 -1.11
C VAL A 40 -3.27 -3.75 -1.78
N SER A 41 -4.25 -2.86 -1.71
CA SER A 41 -5.44 -2.94 -2.55
C SER A 41 -5.18 -2.28 -3.91
N ALA A 42 -5.94 -2.65 -4.93
CA ALA A 42 -5.95 -1.92 -6.20
C ALA A 42 -6.31 -0.43 -5.96
N MET A 43 -5.75 0.44 -6.81
CA MET A 43 -6.08 1.87 -6.86
C MET A 43 -7.25 2.14 -7.81
N GLY A 44 -7.84 3.33 -7.72
CA GLY A 44 -8.93 3.75 -8.61
C GLY A 44 -10.34 3.40 -8.12
N ARG A 45 -11.31 4.16 -8.59
CA ARG A 45 -12.77 3.95 -8.50
C ARG A 45 -13.38 4.05 -9.89
N GLY A 46 -14.64 3.65 -10.06
CA GLY A 46 -15.31 3.57 -11.37
C GLY A 46 -14.85 4.59 -12.43
N GLY A 47 -14.32 4.06 -13.54
CA GLY A 47 -13.73 4.83 -14.63
C GLY A 47 -12.20 5.03 -14.54
N ASP A 48 -11.62 4.93 -13.36
CA ASP A 48 -10.16 5.02 -13.16
C ASP A 48 -9.45 3.72 -13.58
N PRO A 49 -8.17 3.80 -13.97
CA PRO A 49 -7.32 2.62 -14.11
C PRO A 49 -7.29 1.79 -12.82
N TYR A 50 -7.35 0.47 -12.97
CA TYR A 50 -7.31 -0.51 -11.87
C TYR A 50 -8.52 -0.50 -10.93
N ALA A 51 -9.58 0.26 -11.26
CA ALA A 51 -10.86 0.19 -10.58
C ALA A 51 -11.39 -1.26 -10.57
N THR A 52 -11.69 -1.77 -9.37
CA THR A 52 -12.20 -3.13 -9.17
C THR A 52 -13.68 -3.16 -8.80
N ASP A 53 -14.26 -2.00 -8.51
CA ASP A 53 -15.66 -1.82 -8.15
C ASP A 53 -16.61 -1.91 -9.36
N THR A 54 -16.07 -2.01 -10.58
CA THR A 54 -16.82 -2.19 -11.83
C THR A 54 -16.68 -3.60 -12.44
N LEU A 55 -16.10 -4.55 -11.71
CA LEU A 55 -15.87 -5.92 -12.19
C LEU A 55 -17.08 -6.87 -12.00
N LEU A 56 -18.27 -6.34 -11.72
CA LEU A 56 -19.51 -7.09 -11.46
C LEU A 56 -20.62 -6.68 -12.42
#